data_AF-A0AAU7C1N4-F1
#
_entry.id   AF-A0AAU7C1N4-F1
#
_cell.length_a   1.000
_cell.length_b   1.000
_cell.length_c   1.000
_cell.angle_alpha   90.00
_cell.angle_beta   90.00
_cell.angle_gamma   90.00
#
_symmetry.space_group_name_H-M   'P 1'
#
loop_
_entity.id
_entity.type
_entity.pdbx_description
1 polymer ?
#
loop_
_entity_poly.entity_id
_entity_poly.type
_entity_poly.pdbx_seq_one_letter_code
_entity_poly.pdbx_strand_id
1 'polypeptide(L)'
;MVSKSQTQASRKWEKENPHRTGYAKLRRTAFSFVNPKPGSKAEEHINANHADYVEDLKELQYEISKKLEVAKMNQTVKRLVEKEIDRHITTVYYDGRVEIKKDSVDVKNGRIRFWDLGHVTGWIDLADINCTEEEAKELVKHCITEALFAISDKPVTTDFDVK
;
A
#
# COMPACT_ATOMS: atom_id res chain seq x y z
N MET A 1 37.28 -9.69 -5.91
CA MET A 1 37.90 -8.85 -6.95
C MET A 1 37.76 -9.59 -8.28
N VAL A 2 37.19 -9.00 -9.32
CA VAL A 2 37.01 -9.65 -10.64
C VAL A 2 38.35 -9.67 -11.38
N SER A 3 38.74 -10.80 -11.96
CA SER A 3 40.05 -10.92 -12.63
C SER A 3 40.06 -10.18 -13.98
N LYS A 4 41.23 -9.70 -14.42
CA LYS A 4 41.39 -9.04 -15.73
C LYS A 4 40.92 -9.93 -16.89
N SER A 5 41.12 -11.24 -16.77
CA SER A 5 40.68 -12.23 -17.76
C SER A 5 39.16 -12.34 -17.83
N GLN A 6 38.46 -12.26 -16.69
CA GLN A 6 36.99 -12.24 -16.66
C GLN A 6 36.43 -10.97 -17.29
N THR A 7 37.05 -9.81 -17.06
CA THR A 7 36.65 -8.55 -17.71
C THR A 7 36.86 -8.59 -19.23
N GLN A 8 37.96 -9.18 -19.70
CA GLN A 8 38.21 -9.33 -21.14
C GLN A 8 37.22 -10.28 -21.80
N ALA A 9 36.90 -11.40 -21.16
CA ALA A 9 35.90 -12.35 -21.64
C ALA A 9 34.51 -11.72 -21.72
N SER A 10 34.10 -10.96 -20.69
CA SER A 10 32.83 -10.21 -20.68
C SER A 10 32.74 -9.19 -21.82
N ARG A 11 33.79 -8.38 -22.03
CA ARG A 11 33.84 -7.40 -23.14
C ARG A 11 33.82 -8.05 -24.52
N LYS A 12 34.44 -9.23 -24.67
CA LYS A 12 34.40 -10.00 -25.92
C LYS A 12 32.98 -10.47 -26.20
N TRP A 13 32.32 -11.06 -25.20
CA TRP A 13 30.95 -11.52 -25.31
C TRP A 13 29.96 -10.37 -25.62
N GLU A 14 30.13 -9.21 -24.99
CA GLU A 14 29.31 -8.01 -25.26
C GLU A 14 29.43 -7.52 -26.71
N LYS A 15 30.62 -7.62 -27.31
CA LYS A 15 30.84 -7.28 -28.73
C LYS A 15 30.19 -8.28 -29.68
N GLU A 16 30.20 -9.56 -29.31
CA GLU A 16 29.59 -10.64 -30.10
C GLU A 16 28.05 -10.65 -29.96
N ASN A 17 27.49 -10.07 -28.89
CA ASN A 17 26.05 -10.08 -28.59
C ASN A 17 25.48 -8.67 -28.39
N PRO A 18 25.58 -7.77 -29.38
CA PRO A 18 25.22 -6.35 -29.21
C PRO A 18 23.74 -6.16 -28.88
N HIS A 19 22.84 -6.95 -29.46
CA HIS A 19 21.40 -6.88 -29.16
C HIS A 19 21.08 -7.33 -27.74
N ARG A 20 21.77 -8.35 -27.23
CA ARG A 20 21.55 -8.87 -25.88
C ARG A 20 22.06 -7.91 -24.82
N THR A 21 23.24 -7.34 -25.03
CA THR A 21 23.81 -6.31 -24.15
C THR A 21 22.97 -5.03 -24.17
N GLY A 22 22.51 -4.61 -25.34
CA GLY A 22 21.58 -3.49 -25.50
C GLY A 22 20.27 -3.72 -24.73
N TYR A 23 19.66 -4.89 -24.90
CA TYR A 23 18.45 -5.30 -24.19
C TYR A 23 18.63 -5.30 -22.66
N ALA A 24 19.70 -5.93 -22.16
CA ALA A 24 20.00 -5.97 -20.73
C ALA A 24 20.22 -4.56 -20.13
N LYS A 25 20.80 -3.64 -20.92
CA LYS A 25 20.94 -2.24 -20.52
C LYS A 25 19.58 -1.54 -20.46
N LEU A 26 18.71 -1.75 -21.44
CA LEU A 26 17.35 -1.19 -21.46
C LEU A 26 16.52 -1.65 -20.26
N ARG A 27 16.55 -2.96 -19.95
CA ARG A 27 15.85 -3.53 -18.78
C ARG A 27 16.23 -2.84 -17.46
N ARG A 28 17.49 -2.41 -17.30
CA ARG A 28 17.95 -1.68 -16.10
C ARG A 28 17.45 -0.24 -16.05
N THR A 29 17.09 0.35 -17.20
CA THR A 29 16.62 1.73 -17.34
C THR A 29 15.15 1.74 -17.75
N ALA A 30 14.25 1.65 -16.76
CA ALA A 30 12.82 1.36 -16.92
C ALA A 30 12.07 2.20 -18.00
N PHE A 31 12.43 3.46 -18.23
CA PHE A 31 11.68 4.36 -19.11
C PHE A 31 11.73 3.95 -20.59
N SER A 32 12.90 3.57 -21.10
CA SER A 32 13.07 3.18 -22.51
C SER A 32 12.69 1.71 -22.79
N PHE A 33 12.41 0.95 -21.74
CA PHE A 33 12.01 -0.45 -21.82
C PHE A 33 10.51 -0.59 -22.10
N VAL A 34 9.67 0.18 -21.39
CA VAL A 34 8.20 0.06 -21.47
C VAL A 34 7.61 0.73 -22.73
N ASN A 35 8.24 1.81 -23.21
CA ASN A 35 7.75 2.56 -24.37
C ASN A 35 8.91 3.02 -25.27
N PRO A 36 9.51 2.12 -26.06
CA PRO A 36 10.58 2.49 -26.97
C PRO A 36 10.04 3.41 -28.07
N LYS A 37 10.82 4.44 -28.43
CA LYS A 37 10.47 5.29 -29.58
C LYS A 37 10.51 4.46 -30.87
N PRO A 38 9.51 4.58 -31.77
CA PRO A 38 9.55 3.92 -33.07
C PRO A 38 10.79 4.29 -33.88
N GLY A 39 11.41 3.31 -34.53
CA GLY A 39 12.66 3.41 -35.28
C GLY A 39 13.91 3.61 -34.43
N SER A 40 13.84 3.38 -33.11
CA SER A 40 15.01 3.54 -32.23
C SER A 40 15.80 2.25 -32.07
N LYS A 41 17.09 2.38 -31.72
CA LYS A 41 17.92 1.24 -31.30
C LYS A 41 17.33 0.46 -30.12
N ALA A 42 16.50 1.10 -29.30
CA ALA A 42 15.80 0.41 -28.22
C ALA A 42 14.77 -0.58 -28.75
N GLU A 43 13.98 -0.17 -29.74
CA GLU A 43 13.03 -1.04 -30.44
C GLU A 43 13.75 -2.18 -31.16
N GLU A 44 14.89 -1.91 -31.82
CA GLU A 44 15.69 -2.96 -32.47
C GLU A 44 16.19 -4.02 -31.48
N HIS A 45 16.66 -3.61 -30.29
CA HIS A 45 17.10 -4.54 -29.25
C HIS A 45 15.93 -5.32 -28.63
N ILE A 46 14.77 -4.69 -28.47
CA ILE A 46 13.54 -5.33 -27.98
C ILE A 46 13.04 -6.36 -28.98
N ASN A 47 12.93 -6.01 -30.26
CA ASN A 47 12.46 -6.93 -31.31
C ASN A 47 13.38 -8.15 -31.46
N ALA A 48 14.69 -7.96 -31.33
CA ALA A 48 15.66 -9.06 -31.35
C ALA A 48 15.56 -10.00 -30.11
N ASN A 49 14.91 -9.56 -29.03
CA ASN A 49 14.74 -10.32 -27.78
C ASN A 49 13.25 -10.40 -27.38
N HIS A 50 12.33 -10.42 -28.34
CA HIS A 50 10.91 -10.20 -28.11
C HIS A 50 10.27 -11.19 -27.12
N ALA A 51 10.67 -12.47 -27.14
CA ALA A 51 10.16 -13.47 -26.21
C ALA A 51 10.46 -13.11 -24.74
N ASP A 52 11.70 -12.73 -24.46
CA ASP A 52 12.12 -12.31 -23.12
C ASP A 52 11.49 -10.98 -22.72
N TYR A 53 11.27 -10.08 -23.69
CA TYR A 53 10.58 -8.81 -23.46
C TYR A 53 9.16 -9.01 -22.95
N VAL A 54 8.39 -9.92 -23.55
CA VAL A 54 7.02 -10.23 -23.13
C VAL A 54 6.99 -10.78 -21.70
N GLU A 55 7.90 -11.70 -21.36
CA GLU A 55 7.96 -12.25 -20.01
C GLU A 55 8.39 -11.21 -18.97
N ASP A 56 9.39 -10.38 -19.29
CA ASP A 56 9.83 -9.29 -18.43
C ASP A 56 8.72 -8.23 -18.22
N LEU A 57 7.86 -7.99 -19.21
CA LEU A 57 6.67 -7.14 -19.04
C LEU A 57 5.61 -7.76 -18.14
N LYS A 58 5.38 -9.08 -18.23
CA LYS A 58 4.46 -9.79 -17.33
C LYS A 58 4.97 -9.78 -15.89
N GLU A 59 6.26 -10.00 -15.69
CA GLU A 59 6.92 -9.90 -14.38
C GLU A 59 6.76 -8.47 -13.82
N LEU A 60 7.01 -7.46 -14.64
CA LEU A 60 6.82 -6.05 -14.25
C LEU A 60 5.37 -5.76 -13.87
N GLN A 61 4.40 -6.23 -14.66
CA GLN A 61 2.97 -6.08 -14.37
C GLN A 61 2.62 -6.76 -13.03
N TYR A 62 3.09 -7.98 -12.81
CA TYR A 62 2.87 -8.72 -11.58
C TYR A 62 3.45 -7.98 -10.36
N GLU A 63 4.68 -7.49 -10.44
CA GLU A 63 5.33 -6.75 -9.36
C GLU A 63 4.67 -5.39 -9.10
N ILE A 64 4.19 -4.70 -10.13
CA ILE A 64 3.40 -3.47 -9.98
C ILE A 64 2.07 -3.78 -9.30
N SER A 65 1.32 -4.78 -9.78
CA SER A 65 0.04 -5.19 -9.19
C SER A 65 0.21 -5.61 -7.74
N LYS A 66 1.24 -6.41 -7.43
CA LYS A 66 1.58 -6.79 -6.06
C LYS A 66 1.92 -5.59 -5.20
N LYS A 67 2.67 -4.60 -5.72
CA LYS A 67 2.95 -3.35 -4.99
C LYS A 67 1.72 -2.47 -4.82
N LEU A 68 0.77 -2.50 -5.75
CA LEU A 68 -0.50 -1.79 -5.67
C LEU A 68 -1.49 -2.46 -4.71
N GLU A 69 -1.54 -3.79 -4.68
CA GLU A 69 -2.28 -4.55 -3.65
C GLU A 69 -1.66 -4.35 -2.26
N VAL A 70 -0.32 -4.23 -2.19
CA VAL A 70 0.40 -3.87 -0.96
C VAL A 70 0.34 -2.37 -0.68
N ALA A 71 -0.13 -1.54 -1.61
CA ALA A 71 -0.44 -0.13 -1.35
C ALA A 71 -1.75 0.00 -0.56
N LYS A 72 -1.97 -0.89 0.42
CA LYS A 72 -2.84 -0.65 1.57
C LYS A 72 -2.70 0.79 2.02
N MET A 73 -3.80 1.37 2.49
CA MET A 73 -3.86 2.70 3.11
C MET A 73 -2.51 3.04 3.78
N ASN A 74 -1.80 4.03 3.23
CA ASN A 74 -0.49 4.43 3.75
C ASN A 74 -0.60 4.73 5.24
N GLN A 75 0.40 4.35 6.04
CA GLN A 75 0.40 4.50 7.50
C GLN A 75 0.01 5.90 7.99
N THR A 76 0.39 6.95 7.27
CA THR A 76 0.00 8.33 7.61
C THR A 76 -1.50 8.55 7.43
N VAL A 77 -2.06 8.12 6.30
CA VAL A 77 -3.52 8.18 6.04
C VAL A 77 -4.26 7.37 7.08
N LYS A 78 -3.78 6.15 7.39
CA LYS A 78 -4.33 5.30 8.44
C LYS A 78 -4.45 6.03 9.78
N ARG A 79 -3.36 6.65 10.24
CA ARG A 79 -3.35 7.42 11.50
C ARG A 79 -4.32 8.59 11.50
N LEU A 80 -4.47 9.28 10.36
CA LEU A 80 -5.42 10.39 10.24
C LEU A 80 -6.87 9.88 10.29
N VAL A 81 -7.16 8.77 9.62
CA VAL A 81 -8.48 8.12 9.67
C VAL A 81 -8.79 7.64 11.09
N GLU A 82 -7.86 6.95 11.76
CA GLU A 82 -8.01 6.51 13.15
C GLU A 82 -8.31 7.67 14.09
N LYS A 83 -7.58 8.79 13.95
CA LYS A 83 -7.79 9.99 14.76
C LYS A 83 -9.16 10.62 14.53
N GLU A 84 -9.62 10.63 13.28
CA GLU A 84 -10.93 11.20 12.95
C GLU A 84 -12.06 10.29 13.45
N ILE A 85 -11.90 8.97 13.39
CA ILE A 85 -12.82 8.01 14.01
C ILE A 85 -12.88 8.24 15.52
N ASP A 86 -11.72 8.26 16.19
CA ASP A 86 -11.63 8.46 17.65
C ASP A 86 -12.34 9.74 18.10
N ARG A 87 -12.13 10.84 17.37
CA ARG A 87 -12.77 12.13 17.63
C ARG A 87 -14.31 12.05 17.60
N HIS A 88 -14.88 11.23 16.73
CA HIS A 88 -16.34 11.10 16.59
C HIS A 88 -16.92 10.11 17.60
N ILE A 89 -16.22 9.02 17.90
CA ILE A 89 -16.69 8.03 18.87
C ILE A 89 -16.51 8.49 20.32
N THR A 90 -15.51 9.31 20.63
CA THR A 90 -15.18 9.69 22.01
C THR A 90 -15.77 11.06 22.37
N THR A 91 -16.70 11.10 23.32
CA THR A 91 -17.24 12.33 23.90
C THR A 91 -16.74 12.49 25.34
N VAL A 92 -16.12 13.64 25.65
CA VAL A 92 -15.70 14.00 27.01
C VAL A 92 -16.62 15.10 27.54
N TYR A 93 -17.30 14.84 28.65
CA TYR A 93 -18.20 15.78 29.30
C TYR A 93 -17.46 16.71 30.26
N TYR A 94 -18.08 17.84 30.60
CA TYR A 94 -17.52 18.85 31.53
C TYR A 94 -17.20 18.30 32.92
N ASP A 95 -17.86 17.24 33.35
CA ASP A 95 -17.64 16.55 34.62
C ASP A 95 -16.52 15.50 34.56
N GLY A 96 -15.80 15.40 33.44
CA GLY A 96 -14.72 14.45 33.22
C GLY A 96 -15.18 13.06 32.81
N ARG A 97 -16.49 12.82 32.67
CA ARG A 97 -16.99 11.53 32.16
C ARG A 97 -16.66 11.39 30.67
N VAL A 98 -16.20 10.21 30.29
CA VAL A 98 -15.94 9.84 28.90
C VAL A 98 -16.99 8.84 28.45
N GLU A 99 -17.60 9.07 27.29
CA GLU A 99 -18.58 8.18 26.66
C GLU A 99 -18.11 7.80 25.25
N ILE A 100 -18.22 6.50 24.92
CA ILE A 100 -17.91 5.97 23.59
C ILE A 100 -19.21 5.72 22.82
N LYS A 101 -19.50 6.59 21.86
CA LYS A 101 -20.65 6.53 20.96
C LYS A 101 -20.36 5.63 19.76
N LYS A 102 -20.52 4.31 19.95
CA LYS A 102 -20.22 3.29 18.93
C LYS A 102 -20.94 3.49 17.59
N ASP A 103 -22.16 4.04 17.65
CA ASP A 103 -23.01 4.24 16.48
C ASP A 103 -22.73 5.58 15.76
N SER A 104 -21.78 6.38 16.26
CA SER A 104 -21.37 7.64 15.62
C SER A 104 -20.53 7.43 14.36
N VAL A 105 -20.06 6.21 14.10
CA VAL A 105 -19.26 5.87 12.92
C VAL A 105 -19.71 4.53 12.36
N ASP A 106 -19.98 4.48 11.06
CA ASP A 106 -20.27 3.22 10.39
C ASP A 106 -19.68 3.15 8.97
N VAL A 107 -19.66 1.95 8.39
CA VAL A 107 -19.14 1.72 7.05
C VAL A 107 -20.26 1.21 6.16
N LYS A 108 -20.59 1.98 5.12
CA LYS A 108 -21.65 1.64 4.18
C LYS A 108 -21.50 2.39 2.86
N ASN A 109 -21.89 1.75 1.76
CA ASN A 109 -21.90 2.35 0.42
C ASN A 109 -20.51 2.85 -0.02
N GLY A 110 -19.46 2.07 0.25
CA GLY A 110 -18.10 2.45 -0.10
C GLY A 110 -17.54 3.63 0.70
N ARG A 111 -18.08 3.92 1.90
CA ARG A 111 -17.71 5.06 2.74
C ARG A 111 -17.59 4.69 4.20
N ILE A 112 -16.67 5.34 4.91
CA ILE A 112 -16.74 5.54 6.37
C ILE A 112 -17.60 6.78 6.60
N ARG A 113 -18.67 6.67 7.38
CA ARG A 113 -19.63 7.76 7.60
C ARG A 113 -19.61 8.17 9.06
N PHE A 114 -19.61 9.47 9.30
CA PHE A 114 -19.64 10.07 10.62
C PHE A 114 -21.03 10.62 10.89
N TRP A 115 -21.58 10.27 12.06
CA TRP A 115 -22.92 10.62 12.49
C TRP A 115 -22.86 11.54 13.69
N ASP A 116 -23.66 12.60 13.65
CA ASP A 116 -23.94 13.46 14.80
C ASP A 116 -25.45 13.75 14.85
N LEU A 117 -26.01 13.72 16.07
CA LEU A 117 -27.44 13.98 16.33
C LEU A 117 -28.42 13.25 15.38
N GLY A 118 -28.07 12.03 14.95
CA GLY A 118 -28.93 11.20 14.07
C GLY A 118 -28.81 11.48 12.57
N HIS A 119 -27.87 12.33 12.14
CA HIS A 119 -27.62 12.62 10.74
C HIS A 119 -26.15 12.42 10.38
N VAL A 120 -25.87 12.07 9.12
CA VAL A 120 -24.50 11.99 8.62
C VAL A 120 -23.95 13.40 8.46
N THR A 121 -22.88 13.72 9.17
CA THR A 121 -22.21 15.04 9.14
C THR A 121 -20.97 15.06 8.25
N GLY A 122 -20.38 13.89 7.98
CA GLY A 122 -19.22 13.75 7.11
C GLY A 122 -18.99 12.31 6.67
N TRP A 123 -18.09 12.12 5.70
CA TRP A 123 -17.67 10.80 5.26
C TRP A 123 -16.28 10.82 4.64
N ILE A 124 -15.67 9.64 4.56
CA ILE A 124 -14.42 9.36 3.82
C ILE A 124 -14.75 8.29 2.78
N ASP A 125 -14.50 8.59 1.51
CA ASP A 125 -14.64 7.62 0.43
C ASP A 125 -13.52 6.57 0.51
N LEU A 126 -13.90 5.29 0.50
CA LEU A 126 -12.94 4.19 0.67
C LEU A 126 -11.94 4.10 -0.49
N ALA A 127 -12.36 4.53 -1.68
CA ALA A 127 -11.49 4.62 -2.85
C ALA A 127 -10.34 5.62 -2.64
N ASP A 128 -10.58 6.73 -1.93
CA ASP A 128 -9.58 7.77 -1.69
C ASP A 128 -8.48 7.32 -0.74
N ILE A 129 -8.79 6.37 0.14
CA ILE A 129 -7.86 5.80 1.13
C ILE A 129 -7.35 4.41 0.75
N ASN A 130 -7.70 3.92 -0.46
CA ASN A 130 -7.40 2.58 -0.95
C ASN A 130 -7.69 1.48 0.10
N CYS A 131 -8.94 1.45 0.55
CA CYS A 131 -9.42 0.55 1.60
C CYS A 131 -10.66 -0.21 1.10
N THR A 132 -10.81 -1.47 1.49
CA THR A 132 -12.05 -2.23 1.24
C THR A 132 -13.08 -1.98 2.35
N GLU A 133 -14.36 -2.33 2.11
CA GLU A 133 -15.38 -2.20 3.16
C GLU A 133 -15.07 -3.06 4.39
N GLU A 134 -14.54 -4.27 4.20
CA GLU A 134 -14.20 -5.16 5.32
C GLU A 134 -13.01 -4.62 6.13
N GLU A 135 -11.96 -4.13 5.47
CA GLU A 135 -10.84 -3.48 6.15
C GLU A 135 -11.27 -2.23 6.93
N ALA A 136 -12.18 -1.43 6.36
CA ALA A 136 -12.72 -0.26 7.04
C ALA A 136 -13.59 -0.65 8.26
N LYS A 137 -14.41 -1.70 8.17
CA LYS A 137 -15.19 -2.22 9.31
C LYS A 137 -14.27 -2.70 10.43
N GLU A 138 -13.21 -3.43 10.08
CA GLU A 138 -12.20 -3.87 11.05
C GLU A 138 -11.49 -2.68 11.69
N LEU A 139 -11.15 -1.65 10.93
CA LEU A 139 -10.54 -0.42 11.43
C LEU A 139 -11.44 0.31 12.43
N VAL A 140 -12.72 0.52 12.09
CA VAL A 140 -13.69 1.16 13.00
C VAL A 140 -13.86 0.33 14.28
N LYS A 141 -14.00 -1.00 14.15
CA LYS A 141 -14.09 -1.92 15.30
C LYS A 141 -12.85 -1.86 16.19
N HIS A 142 -11.66 -1.78 15.59
CA HIS A 142 -10.40 -1.63 16.32
C HIS A 142 -10.39 -0.32 17.10
N CYS A 143 -10.72 0.81 16.48
CA CYS A 143 -10.75 2.13 17.15
C CYS A 143 -11.73 2.13 18.33
N ILE A 144 -12.93 1.58 18.15
CA ILE A 144 -13.92 1.46 19.23
C ILE A 144 -13.39 0.59 20.37
N THR A 145 -12.75 -0.54 20.05
CA THR A 145 -12.17 -1.44 21.05
C THR A 145 -11.08 -0.75 21.86
N GLU A 146 -10.15 -0.06 21.20
CA GLU A 146 -9.07 0.68 21.87
C GLU A 146 -9.62 1.79 22.76
N ALA A 147 -10.62 2.55 22.29
CA ALA A 147 -11.25 3.60 23.09
C ALA A 147 -11.97 3.05 24.33
N LEU A 148 -12.63 1.89 24.21
CA LEU A 148 -13.23 1.18 25.34
C LEU A 148 -12.18 0.70 26.35
N PHE A 149 -11.04 0.20 25.88
CA PHE A 149 -9.93 -0.20 26.75
C PHE A 149 -9.33 0.99 27.49
N ALA A 150 -9.21 2.14 26.83
CA ALA A 150 -8.64 3.35 27.43
C ALA A 150 -9.47 3.90 28.61
N ILE A 151 -10.79 3.66 28.63
CA ILE A 151 -11.69 4.09 29.72
C ILE A 151 -11.93 3.02 30.80
N SER A 152 -11.43 1.80 30.62
CA SER A 152 -11.61 0.71 31.59
C SER A 152 -10.68 0.90 32.79
N ASP A 153 -11.25 1.07 33.99
CA ASP A 153 -10.53 1.12 35.28
C ASP A 153 -9.80 -0.19 35.63
N LYS A 154 -10.06 -1.27 34.89
CA LYS A 154 -9.34 -2.55 35.02
C LYS A 154 -8.42 -2.72 33.83
N PRO A 155 -7.10 -2.49 33.96
CA PRO A 155 -6.15 -3.04 32.99
C PRO A 155 -6.32 -4.56 32.99
N VAL A 156 -6.33 -5.17 31.81
CA VAL A 156 -6.47 -6.64 31.57
C VAL A 156 -5.46 -7.48 32.37
N THR A 157 -4.50 -6.84 33.04
CA THR A 157 -3.49 -7.46 33.90
C THR A 157 -4.00 -7.96 35.25
N THR A 158 -5.20 -7.59 35.73
CA THR A 158 -5.64 -7.99 37.08
C THR A 158 -6.05 -9.47 37.23
N ASP A 159 -6.30 -10.19 36.13
CA ASP A 159 -6.67 -11.61 36.15
C ASP A 159 -5.54 -12.55 35.70
N PHE A 160 -4.33 -12.03 35.43
CA PHE A 160 -3.14 -12.87 35.28
C PHE A 160 -2.54 -13.15 36.66
N ASP A 161 -3.29 -13.90 37.48
CA ASP A 161 -2.76 -14.51 38.70
C ASP A 161 -1.79 -15.62 38.25
N VAL A 162 -0.52 -15.26 38.04
CA VAL A 162 0.56 -16.23 37.83
C VAL A 162 0.82 -16.90 39.18
N LYS A 163 0.00 -17.89 39.51
CA LYS A 163 0.33 -18.89 40.53
C LYS A 163 1.06 -20.07 39.92
#